data_AF-A0A9E7TKT0-F1
#
_entry.id   AF-A0A9E7TKT0-F1
#
_cell.length_a   1.000
_cell.length_b   1.000
_cell.length_c   1.000
_cell.angle_alpha   90.00
_cell.angle_beta   90.00
_cell.angle_gamma   90.00
#
_symmetry.space_group_name_H-M   'P 1'
#
loop_
_entity.id
_entity.type
_entity.pdbx_description
1 polymer ?
#
loop_
_entity_poly.entity_id
_entity_poly.type
_entity_poly.pdbx_seq_one_letter_code
_entity_poly.pdbx_strand_id
1 'polypeptide(L)'
;MQDARVRFFSVILLSIAAFTGYAGSALAFLWWLLFSERRRSLPELKFFAGIIAMISAISLLMYMQGLNGPEYFVKMAVILLIAFYAWSEFVPGEFLNIMVWLFGSRYGFELGMIAELSLENIRRISYDISKARMALKIKYEKQKIKNIIPVAGNITIQAVRRSYEQAGILAMRGYSHGGSLRPSFKTSGKDIAAMLFSAGFFSISILLGIF
;
A
#
# COMPACT_ATOMS: atom_id res chain seq x y z
N MET A 1 8.77 -8.64 7.32
CA MET A 1 9.94 -9.06 6.51
C MET A 1 10.91 -7.90 6.40
N GLN A 2 12.22 -8.14 6.34
CA GLN A 2 13.22 -7.06 6.24
C GLN A 2 13.63 -6.72 4.79
N ASP A 3 13.72 -7.71 3.89
CA ASP A 3 13.98 -7.40 2.48
C ASP A 3 12.69 -6.96 1.74
N ALA A 4 12.69 -5.69 1.32
CA ALA A 4 11.58 -5.07 0.61
C ALA A 4 11.26 -5.74 -0.75
N ARG A 5 12.26 -6.32 -1.44
CA ARG A 5 12.03 -7.05 -2.71
C ARG A 5 11.23 -8.31 -2.46
N VAL A 6 11.68 -9.11 -1.51
CA VAL A 6 11.05 -10.38 -1.14
C VAL A 6 9.63 -10.13 -0.66
N ARG A 7 9.44 -9.09 0.15
CA ARG A 7 8.11 -8.66 0.59
C ARG A 7 7.21 -8.27 -0.58
N PHE A 8 7.70 -7.45 -1.51
CA PHE A 8 6.94 -7.02 -2.68
C PHE A 8 6.51 -8.22 -3.55
N PHE A 9 7.43 -9.14 -3.86
CA PHE A 9 7.07 -10.36 -4.60
C PHE A 9 6.09 -11.24 -3.84
N SER A 10 6.33 -11.44 -2.54
CA SER A 10 5.46 -12.30 -1.73
C SER A 10 4.04 -11.76 -1.70
N VAL A 11 3.88 -10.44 -1.55
CA VAL A 11 2.58 -9.76 -1.60
C VAL A 11 1.90 -9.98 -2.95
N ILE A 12 2.61 -9.80 -4.07
CA ILE A 12 2.05 -10.04 -5.41
C ILE A 12 1.59 -11.50 -5.56
N LEU A 13 2.45 -12.46 -5.22
CA LEU A 13 2.14 -13.89 -5.34
C LEU A 13 0.94 -14.27 -4.47
N LEU A 14 0.87 -13.78 -3.24
CA LEU A 14 -0.23 -14.05 -2.32
C LEU A 14 -1.53 -13.37 -2.75
N SER A 15 -1.46 -12.16 -3.32
CA SER A 15 -2.63 -11.51 -3.90
C SER A 15 -3.18 -12.32 -5.06
N ILE A 16 -2.32 -12.81 -5.97
CA ILE A 16 -2.77 -13.67 -7.08
C ILE A 16 -3.33 -15.00 -6.54
N ALA A 17 -2.64 -15.62 -5.58
CA ALA A 17 -3.11 -16.87 -4.95
C ALA A 17 -4.48 -16.69 -4.27
N ALA A 18 -4.71 -15.58 -3.58
CA ALA A 18 -6.00 -15.30 -2.96
C ALA A 18 -7.15 -15.24 -3.99
N PHE A 19 -6.88 -14.79 -5.22
CA PHE A 19 -7.88 -14.74 -6.28
C PHE A 19 -8.23 -16.09 -6.90
N THR A 20 -7.33 -17.09 -6.90
CA THR A 20 -7.57 -18.34 -7.64
C THR A 20 -8.67 -19.21 -7.03
N GLY A 21 -8.95 -19.09 -5.73
CA GLY A 21 -10.03 -19.86 -5.10
C GLY A 21 -10.07 -19.78 -3.57
N TYR A 22 -10.98 -20.55 -2.98
CA TYR A 22 -11.14 -20.61 -1.51
C TYR A 22 -9.89 -21.16 -0.81
N ALA A 23 -9.30 -22.23 -1.37
CA ALA A 23 -8.06 -22.82 -0.88
C ALA A 23 -6.89 -21.81 -0.94
N GLY A 24 -6.81 -21.05 -2.03
CA GLY A 24 -5.80 -19.99 -2.21
C GLY A 24 -5.91 -18.87 -1.18
N SER A 25 -7.14 -18.43 -0.89
CA SER A 25 -7.41 -17.45 0.16
C SER A 25 -7.05 -17.99 1.55
N ALA A 26 -7.38 -19.25 1.85
CA ALA A 26 -7.04 -19.87 3.13
C ALA A 26 -5.53 -20.01 3.33
N LEU A 27 -4.80 -20.44 2.29
CA LEU A 27 -3.33 -20.53 2.33
C LEU A 27 -2.67 -19.16 2.47
N ALA A 28 -3.19 -18.15 1.77
CA ALA A 28 -2.69 -16.78 1.90
C ALA A 28 -2.97 -16.19 3.30
N PHE A 29 -4.10 -16.53 3.91
CA PHE A 29 -4.42 -16.17 5.29
C PHE A 29 -3.50 -16.88 6.30
N LEU A 30 -3.23 -18.17 6.11
CA LEU A 30 -2.28 -18.92 6.95
C LEU A 30 -0.87 -18.34 6.85
N TRP A 31 -0.42 -17.99 5.65
CA TRP A 31 0.85 -17.29 5.46
C TRP A 31 0.89 -15.98 6.23
N TRP A 32 -0.17 -15.18 6.12
CA TRP A 32 -0.28 -13.90 6.82
C TRP A 32 -0.19 -14.11 8.35
N LEU A 33 -0.85 -15.12 8.91
CA LEU A 33 -0.77 -15.43 10.33
C LEU A 33 0.64 -15.83 10.80
N LEU A 34 1.40 -16.54 9.96
CA LEU A 34 2.74 -17.03 10.31
C LEU A 34 3.83 -15.96 10.20
N PHE A 35 3.71 -15.05 9.22
CA PHE A 35 4.78 -14.11 8.88
C PHE A 35 4.45 -12.63 9.14
N SER A 36 3.20 -12.30 9.51
CA SER A 36 2.83 -10.94 9.93
C SER A 36 3.20 -10.70 11.39
N GLU A 37 4.05 -9.71 11.65
CA GLU A 37 4.31 -9.24 13.02
C GLU A 37 3.08 -8.48 13.55
N ARG A 38 2.18 -9.25 14.18
CA ARG A 38 0.81 -8.94 14.67
C ARG A 38 0.58 -7.62 15.44
N ARG A 39 1.61 -6.85 15.79
CA ARG A 39 1.52 -5.67 16.69
C ARG A 39 1.68 -4.30 16.03
N ARG A 40 2.13 -4.20 14.77
CA ARG A 40 2.32 -2.89 14.09
C ARG A 40 1.48 -2.69 12.81
N SER A 41 0.74 -3.72 12.38
CA SER A 41 0.15 -3.78 11.03
C SER A 41 -1.36 -3.52 10.94
N LEU A 42 -2.06 -3.36 12.07
CA LEU A 42 -3.51 -3.12 12.06
C LEU A 42 -3.81 -1.61 12.05
N PRO A 43 -4.60 -1.12 11.08
CA PRO A 43 -5.04 0.28 11.04
C PRO A 43 -5.96 0.59 12.23
N GLU A 44 -6.33 1.87 12.39
CA GLU A 44 -7.35 2.27 13.37
C GLU A 44 -8.61 1.41 13.21
N LEU A 45 -9.07 0.79 14.31
CA LEU A 45 -10.17 -0.18 14.31
C LEU A 45 -11.43 0.35 13.60
N LYS A 46 -11.68 1.67 13.69
CA LYS A 46 -12.80 2.34 13.03
C LYS A 46 -12.72 2.27 11.51
N PHE A 47 -11.53 2.50 10.94
CA PHE A 47 -11.32 2.44 9.50
C PHE A 47 -11.42 1.00 8.99
N PHE A 48 -10.81 0.06 9.71
CA PHE A 48 -10.91 -1.37 9.39
C PHE A 48 -12.36 -1.87 9.42
N ALA A 49 -13.09 -1.53 10.48
CA ALA A 49 -14.50 -1.90 10.62
C ALA A 49 -15.36 -1.30 9.50
N GLY A 50 -15.09 -0.05 9.09
CA GLY A 50 -15.78 0.58 7.98
C GLY A 50 -15.59 -0.15 6.65
N ILE A 51 -14.36 -0.55 6.32
CA ILE A 51 -14.09 -1.31 5.09
C ILE A 51 -14.72 -2.69 5.16
N ILE A 52 -14.60 -3.40 6.30
CA ILE A 52 -15.24 -4.71 6.47
C ILE A 52 -16.76 -4.62 6.34
N ALA A 53 -17.38 -3.58 6.91
CA ALA A 53 -18.82 -3.36 6.80
C ALA A 53 -19.24 -3.12 5.34
N MET A 54 -18.41 -2.43 4.55
CA MET A 54 -18.66 -2.24 3.13
C MET A 54 -18.53 -3.57 2.36
N ILE A 55 -17.47 -4.34 2.61
CA ILE A 55 -17.27 -5.66 1.96
C ILE A 55 -18.39 -6.63 2.34
N SER A 56 -18.84 -6.62 3.61
CA SER A 56 -19.93 -7.48 4.06
C SER A 56 -21.26 -7.09 3.42
N ALA A 57 -21.54 -5.80 3.25
CA ALA A 57 -22.74 -5.34 2.54
C ALA A 57 -22.75 -5.82 1.08
N ILE A 58 -21.63 -5.69 0.36
CA ILE A 58 -21.51 -6.16 -1.03
C ILE A 58 -21.66 -7.69 -1.09
N SER A 59 -21.00 -8.41 -0.19
CA SER A 59 -21.11 -9.86 -0.08
C SER A 59 -22.56 -10.32 0.17
N LEU A 60 -23.31 -9.60 1.01
CA LEU A 60 -24.71 -9.93 1.29
C LEU A 60 -25.57 -9.74 0.05
N LEU A 61 -25.37 -8.63 -0.67
CA LEU A 61 -26.07 -8.39 -1.94
C LEU A 61 -25.78 -9.48 -2.97
N MET A 62 -24.53 -9.93 -3.08
CA MET A 62 -24.17 -11.04 -3.97
C MET A 62 -24.86 -12.34 -3.57
N TYR A 63 -24.91 -12.66 -2.27
CA TYR A 63 -25.60 -13.84 -1.77
C TYR A 63 -27.11 -13.80 -2.08
N MET A 64 -27.75 -12.64 -1.92
CA MET A 64 -29.16 -12.45 -2.26
C MET A 64 -29.43 -12.62 -3.76
N GLN A 65 -28.44 -12.36 -4.62
CA GLN A 65 -28.52 -12.57 -6.07
C GLN A 65 -28.20 -14.02 -6.49
N GLY A 66 -27.97 -14.93 -5.54
CA GLY A 66 -27.61 -16.33 -5.80
C GLY A 66 -26.17 -16.54 -6.25
N LEU A 67 -25.30 -15.54 -6.05
CA LEU A 67 -23.85 -15.66 -6.30
C LEU A 67 -23.11 -16.12 -5.03
N ASN A 68 -21.84 -16.50 -5.18
CA ASN A 68 -20.97 -16.92 -4.08
C ASN A 68 -20.51 -15.75 -3.19
N GLY A 69 -21.45 -15.09 -2.50
CA GLY A 69 -21.20 -13.98 -1.58
C GLY A 69 -20.16 -14.31 -0.49
N PRO A 70 -20.32 -15.41 0.28
CA PRO A 70 -19.39 -15.76 1.36
C PRO A 70 -17.94 -15.95 0.88
N GLU A 71 -17.76 -16.53 -0.31
CA GLU A 71 -16.44 -16.70 -0.91
C GLU A 71 -15.79 -15.35 -1.25
N TYR A 72 -16.57 -14.42 -1.81
CA TYR A 72 -16.13 -13.06 -2.09
C TYR A 72 -15.69 -12.33 -0.82
N PHE A 73 -16.46 -12.45 0.28
CA PHE A 73 -16.10 -11.85 1.56
C PHE A 73 -14.73 -12.33 2.06
N VAL A 74 -14.50 -13.64 2.04
CA VAL A 74 -13.23 -14.23 2.48
C VAL A 74 -12.07 -13.75 1.61
N LYS A 75 -12.21 -13.81 0.29
CA LYS A 75 -11.19 -13.33 -0.67
C LYS A 75 -10.80 -11.88 -0.37
N MET A 76 -11.80 -11.00 -0.28
CA MET A 76 -11.56 -9.58 -0.08
C MET A 76 -11.00 -9.26 1.31
N ALA A 77 -11.43 -9.97 2.35
CA ALA A 77 -10.87 -9.81 3.69
C ALA A 77 -9.38 -10.21 3.73
N VAL A 78 -9.00 -11.31 3.09
CA VAL A 78 -7.60 -11.77 3.03
C VAL A 78 -6.74 -10.80 2.21
N ILE A 79 -7.23 -10.35 1.05
CA ILE A 79 -6.52 -9.35 0.22
C ILE A 79 -6.30 -8.06 1.01
N LEU A 80 -7.32 -7.61 1.74
CA LEU A 80 -7.22 -6.41 2.58
C LEU A 80 -6.15 -6.58 3.67
N LEU A 81 -6.08 -7.74 4.33
CA LEU A 81 -5.04 -8.03 5.34
C LEU A 81 -3.64 -8.04 4.74
N ILE A 82 -3.46 -8.62 3.55
CA ILE A 82 -2.19 -8.62 2.82
C ILE A 82 -1.81 -7.18 2.44
N ALA A 83 -2.76 -6.37 1.99
CA ALA A 83 -2.54 -4.98 1.64
C ALA A 83 -2.09 -4.16 2.87
N PHE A 84 -2.74 -4.34 4.03
CA PHE A 84 -2.33 -3.68 5.26
C PHE A 84 -0.94 -4.12 5.72
N TYR A 85 -0.64 -5.41 5.63
CA TYR A 85 0.69 -5.93 5.91
C TYR A 85 1.75 -5.23 5.04
N ALA A 86 1.53 -5.22 3.71
CA ALA A 86 2.42 -4.57 2.77
C ALA A 86 2.63 -3.10 3.14
N TRP A 87 1.55 -2.35 3.38
CA TRP A 87 1.61 -0.91 3.66
C TRP A 87 2.29 -0.55 4.99
N SER A 88 2.04 -1.35 6.04
CA SER A 88 2.50 -1.04 7.40
C SER A 88 4.01 -1.15 7.59
N GLU A 89 4.68 -1.98 6.79
CA GLU A 89 6.12 -2.22 6.92
C GLU A 89 6.97 -1.36 5.96
N PHE A 90 6.38 -0.49 5.14
CA PHE A 90 7.15 0.32 4.18
C PHE A 90 7.92 1.47 4.85
N VAL A 91 9.25 1.39 4.73
CA VAL A 91 10.20 2.41 5.19
C VAL A 91 10.53 3.37 4.02
N PRO A 92 10.70 4.67 4.28
CA PRO A 92 11.14 5.61 3.24
C PRO A 92 12.43 5.16 2.55
N GLY A 93 12.46 5.24 1.22
CA GLY A 93 13.56 4.83 0.34
C GLY A 93 13.45 3.40 -0.21
N GLU A 94 12.51 2.59 0.30
CA GLU A 94 12.33 1.21 -0.19
C GLU A 94 11.71 1.17 -1.59
N PHE A 95 10.80 2.10 -1.94
CA PHE A 95 10.22 2.15 -3.30
C PHE A 95 11.28 2.47 -4.34
N LEU A 96 12.16 3.42 -4.03
CA LEU A 96 13.28 3.76 -4.90
C LEU A 96 14.20 2.55 -5.13
N ASN A 97 14.55 1.82 -4.07
CA ASN A 97 15.38 0.62 -4.18
C ASN A 97 14.69 -0.50 -5.00
N ILE A 98 13.39 -0.75 -4.76
CA ILE A 98 12.62 -1.77 -5.48
C ILE A 98 12.53 -1.43 -6.98
N MET A 99 12.19 -0.18 -7.31
CA MET A 99 11.99 0.24 -8.71
C MET A 99 13.30 0.24 -9.49
N VAL A 100 14.41 0.69 -8.89
CA VAL A 100 15.75 0.60 -9.49
C VAL A 100 16.15 -0.86 -9.74
N TRP A 101 15.80 -1.76 -8.82
CA TRP A 101 16.08 -3.19 -8.97
C TRP A 101 15.21 -3.85 -10.07
N LEU A 102 13.93 -3.46 -10.22
CA LEU A 102 13.02 -4.01 -11.24
C LEU A 102 13.26 -3.45 -12.66
N PHE A 103 13.41 -2.13 -12.77
CA PHE A 103 13.43 -1.40 -14.05
C PHE A 103 14.79 -0.81 -14.40
N GLY A 104 15.83 -1.14 -13.62
CA GLY A 104 17.20 -0.68 -13.82
C GLY A 104 17.45 0.75 -13.36
N SER A 105 18.68 1.22 -13.58
CA SER A 105 19.17 2.50 -13.03
C SER A 105 18.52 3.73 -13.62
N ARG A 106 18.07 3.73 -14.89
CA ARG A 106 17.46 4.91 -15.51
C ARG A 106 15.97 5.02 -15.18
N TYR A 107 15.14 4.21 -15.84
CA TYR A 107 13.68 4.26 -15.68
C TYR A 107 13.24 3.88 -14.27
N GLY A 108 13.87 2.89 -13.65
CA GLY A 108 13.55 2.48 -12.29
C GLY A 108 13.87 3.53 -11.24
N PHE A 109 14.93 4.33 -11.44
CA PHE A 109 15.22 5.45 -10.56
C PHE A 109 14.16 6.53 -10.66
N GLU A 110 13.71 6.88 -11.88
CA GLU A 110 12.69 7.91 -12.04
C GLU A 110 11.34 7.48 -11.46
N LEU A 111 10.88 6.27 -11.78
CA LEU A 111 9.65 5.72 -11.22
C LEU A 111 9.72 5.61 -9.70
N GLY A 112 10.86 5.15 -9.18
CA GLY A 112 11.12 5.07 -7.75
C GLY A 112 11.08 6.44 -7.07
N MET A 113 11.71 7.46 -7.65
CA MET A 113 11.72 8.83 -7.14
C MET A 113 10.33 9.44 -7.16
N ILE A 114 9.60 9.27 -8.26
CA ILE A 114 8.21 9.74 -8.38
C ILE A 114 7.35 9.09 -7.30
N ALA A 115 7.46 7.78 -7.11
CA ALA A 115 6.72 7.05 -6.10
C ALA A 115 7.06 7.55 -4.68
N GLU A 116 8.34 7.68 -4.37
CA GLU A 116 8.82 8.12 -3.06
C GLU A 116 8.35 9.55 -2.72
N LEU A 117 8.54 10.50 -3.64
CA LEU A 117 8.08 11.88 -3.49
C LEU A 117 6.56 11.98 -3.38
N SER A 118 5.82 11.16 -4.14
CA SER A 118 4.36 11.12 -4.07
C SER A 118 3.88 10.60 -2.72
N LEU A 119 4.50 9.52 -2.21
CA LEU A 119 4.18 8.93 -0.93
C LEU A 119 4.50 9.86 0.24
N GLU A 120 5.63 10.56 0.20
CA GLU A 120 5.98 11.58 1.19
C GLU A 120 4.91 12.69 1.23
N ASN A 121 4.49 13.17 0.06
CA ASN A 121 3.41 14.16 -0.04
C ASN A 121 2.09 13.63 0.54
N ILE A 122 1.69 12.39 0.21
CA ILE A 122 0.46 11.76 0.75
C ILE A 122 0.53 11.65 2.28
N ARG A 123 1.65 11.21 2.85
CA ARG A 123 1.82 11.11 4.32
C ARG A 123 1.68 12.48 4.99
N ARG A 124 2.09 13.56 4.32
CA ARG A 124 1.98 14.93 4.83
C ARG A 124 0.58 15.55 4.68
N ILE A 125 -0.28 15.07 3.77
CA ILE A 125 -1.65 15.58 3.61
C ILE A 125 -2.43 15.56 4.93
N SER A 126 -2.25 14.52 5.76
CA SER A 126 -2.91 14.45 7.08
C SER A 126 -2.55 15.65 7.97
N TYR A 127 -1.27 16.05 7.96
CA TYR A 127 -0.81 17.23 8.67
C TYR A 127 -1.41 18.51 8.08
N ASP A 128 -1.42 18.65 6.75
CA ASP A 128 -1.99 19.82 6.06
C ASP A 128 -3.50 19.96 6.35
N ILE A 129 -4.24 18.86 6.34
CA ILE A 129 -5.66 18.81 6.74
C ILE A 129 -5.81 19.25 8.21
N SER A 130 -4.97 18.76 9.11
CA SER A 130 -5.04 19.13 10.53
C SER A 130 -4.86 20.64 10.73
N LYS A 131 -3.93 21.26 10.00
CA LYS A 131 -3.66 22.70 10.04
C LYS A 131 -4.80 23.50 9.42
N ALA A 132 -5.35 23.05 8.31
CA ALA A 132 -6.53 23.67 7.71
C ALA A 132 -7.74 23.63 8.68
N ARG A 133 -7.95 22.51 9.38
CA ARG A 133 -9.00 22.40 10.41
C ARG A 133 -8.76 23.36 11.57
N MET A 134 -7.51 23.51 12.02
CA MET A 134 -7.16 24.50 13.06
C MET A 134 -7.44 25.93 12.60
N ALA A 135 -7.08 26.29 11.37
CA ALA A 135 -7.32 27.62 10.82
C ALA A 135 -8.82 27.95 10.71
N LEU A 136 -9.66 26.99 10.27
CA LEU A 136 -11.12 27.15 10.26
C LEU A 136 -11.69 27.37 11.66
N LYS A 137 -11.15 26.66 12.66
CA LYS A 137 -11.55 26.82 14.06
C LYS A 137 -11.22 28.22 14.59
N ILE A 138 -10.06 28.79 14.22
CA ILE A 138 -9.66 30.16 14.57
C ILE A 138 -10.59 31.19 13.91
N LYS A 139 -11.02 30.94 12.67
CA LYS A 139 -11.93 31.81 11.93
C LYS A 139 -13.40 31.73 12.40
N TYR A 140 -13.69 30.98 13.47
CA TYR A 140 -15.05 30.67 13.95
C TYR A 140 -15.98 30.09 12.87
N GLU A 141 -15.42 29.52 11.81
CA GLU A 141 -16.20 28.90 10.74
C GLU A 141 -16.40 27.40 11.03
N LYS A 142 -17.66 26.95 11.00
CA LYS A 142 -17.96 25.51 11.11
C LYS A 142 -17.41 24.77 9.88
N GLN A 143 -17.00 23.52 10.05
CA GLN A 143 -16.66 22.62 8.94
C GLN A 143 -17.93 22.28 8.14
N LYS A 144 -18.34 23.20 7.27
CA LYS A 144 -19.40 22.98 6.29
C LYS A 144 -18.79 22.48 4.99
N ILE A 145 -19.57 21.76 4.19
CA ILE A 145 -19.17 21.26 2.87
C ILE A 145 -18.64 22.39 1.97
N LYS A 146 -19.21 23.59 2.10
CA LYS A 146 -18.76 24.81 1.40
C LYS A 146 -17.29 25.19 1.66
N ASN A 147 -16.75 24.80 2.81
CA ASN A 147 -15.37 25.11 3.21
C ASN A 147 -14.37 24.02 2.78
N ILE A 148 -14.84 22.90 2.20
CA ILE A 148 -13.97 21.84 1.69
C ILE A 148 -13.22 22.31 0.45
N ILE A 149 -13.91 22.95 -0.49
CA ILE A 149 -13.33 23.46 -1.75
C ILE A 149 -12.14 24.39 -1.50
N PRO A 150 -12.24 25.46 -0.68
CA PRO A 150 -11.11 26.35 -0.44
C PRO A 150 -9.97 25.67 0.32
N VAL A 151 -10.27 24.74 1.23
CA VAL A 151 -9.24 23.96 1.94
C VAL A 151 -8.49 23.04 0.97
N ALA A 152 -9.21 22.29 0.13
CA ALA A 152 -8.62 21.42 -0.87
C ALA A 152 -7.77 22.22 -1.87
N GLY A 153 -8.29 23.34 -2.36
CA GLY A 153 -7.54 24.23 -3.25
C GLY A 153 -6.24 24.74 -2.63
N ASN A 154 -6.27 25.16 -1.36
CA ASN A 154 -5.07 25.60 -0.64
C ASN A 154 -4.05 24.46 -0.48
N ILE A 155 -4.50 23.26 -0.09
CA ILE A 155 -3.62 22.08 0.02
C ILE A 155 -2.98 21.76 -1.33
N THR A 156 -3.74 21.80 -2.43
CA THR A 156 -3.23 21.56 -3.78
C THR A 156 -2.18 22.61 -4.18
N ILE A 157 -2.45 23.89 -3.95
CA ILE A 157 -1.49 24.98 -4.25
C ILE A 157 -0.20 24.78 -3.44
N GLN A 158 -0.31 24.44 -2.15
CA GLN A 158 0.84 24.14 -1.31
C GLN A 158 1.61 22.92 -1.81
N ALA A 159 0.93 21.84 -2.22
CA ALA A 159 1.56 20.67 -2.78
C ALA A 159 2.36 21.01 -4.05
N VAL A 160 1.78 21.78 -4.98
CA VAL A 160 2.47 22.24 -6.21
C VAL A 160 3.70 23.08 -5.87
N ARG A 161 3.57 24.06 -4.98
CA ARG A 161 4.70 24.93 -4.58
C ARG A 161 5.85 24.12 -3.97
N ARG A 162 5.55 23.15 -3.10
CA ARG A 162 6.54 22.24 -2.52
C ARG A 162 7.22 21.38 -3.59
N SER A 163 6.47 20.87 -4.56
CA SER A 163 7.05 20.11 -5.67
C SER A 163 8.03 20.97 -6.49
N TYR A 164 7.73 22.25 -6.72
CA TYR A 164 8.67 23.18 -7.37
C TYR A 164 9.94 23.40 -6.54
N GLU A 165 9.81 23.58 -5.22
CA GLU A 165 10.97 23.72 -4.33
C GLU A 165 11.83 22.45 -4.31
N GLN A 166 11.20 21.27 -4.23
CA GLN A 166 11.89 19.98 -4.31
C GLN A 166 12.59 19.79 -5.67
N ALA A 167 11.92 20.12 -6.77
CA ALA A 167 12.52 20.08 -8.10
C ALA A 167 13.73 21.01 -8.22
N GLY A 168 13.65 22.22 -7.66
CA GLY A 168 14.78 23.14 -7.59
C GLY A 168 15.97 22.58 -6.80
N ILE A 169 15.71 21.96 -5.64
CA ILE A 169 16.75 21.30 -4.83
C ILE A 169 17.40 20.15 -5.61
N LEU A 170 16.62 19.34 -6.32
CA LEU A 170 17.12 18.25 -7.15
C LEU A 170 17.99 18.80 -8.30
N ALA A 171 17.52 19.82 -9.01
CA ALA A 171 18.25 20.47 -10.10
C ALA A 171 19.58 21.06 -9.62
N MET A 172 19.60 21.73 -8.47
CA MET A 172 20.83 22.26 -7.85
C MET A 172 21.82 21.17 -7.44
N ARG A 173 21.35 19.95 -7.19
CA ARG A 173 22.18 18.77 -6.94
C ARG A 173 22.66 18.07 -8.23
N GLY A 174 22.39 18.66 -9.39
CA GLY A 174 22.77 18.12 -10.69
C GLY A 174 21.82 17.06 -11.23
N TYR A 175 20.64 16.88 -10.63
CA TYR A 175 19.62 15.97 -11.17
C TYR A 175 18.91 16.63 -12.36
N SER A 176 19.04 16.04 -13.54
CA SER A 176 18.37 16.49 -14.77
C SER A 176 17.40 15.43 -15.31
N HIS A 177 17.86 14.19 -15.46
CA HIS A 177 17.06 13.05 -15.93
C HIS A 177 17.78 11.74 -15.59
N GLY A 178 17.02 10.76 -15.09
CA GLY A 178 17.57 9.49 -14.63
C GLY A 178 18.58 9.64 -13.48
N GLY A 179 18.92 8.51 -12.86
CA GLY A 179 19.89 8.49 -11.78
C GLY A 179 20.71 7.21 -11.77
N SER A 180 21.59 7.10 -10.79
CA SER A 180 22.16 5.81 -10.44
C SER A 180 22.10 5.69 -8.93
N LEU A 181 21.34 4.70 -8.46
CA LEU A 181 21.33 4.30 -7.07
C LEU A 181 21.82 2.87 -7.03
N ARG A 182 22.72 2.58 -6.10
CA ARG A 182 23.07 1.20 -5.77
C ARG A 182 22.08 0.74 -4.72
N PRO A 183 21.09 -0.12 -5.06
CA PRO A 183 20.06 -0.45 -4.11
C PRO A 183 20.64 -1.35 -3.02
N SER A 184 20.36 -1.02 -1.76
CA SER A 184 20.83 -1.79 -0.61
C SER A 184 19.65 -2.52 0.03
N PHE A 185 19.80 -3.82 0.25
CA PHE A 185 18.77 -4.63 0.86
C PHE A 185 19.38 -5.49 1.96
N LYS A 186 18.63 -5.66 3.05
CA LYS A 186 19.03 -6.51 4.17
C LYS A 186 18.14 -7.75 4.16
N THR A 187 18.73 -8.89 3.81
CA THR A 187 18.05 -10.19 3.78
C THR A 187 18.24 -10.91 5.11
N SER A 188 17.13 -11.30 5.74
CA SER A 188 17.16 -12.23 6.88
C SER A 188 16.77 -13.65 6.45
N GLY A 189 17.25 -14.68 7.15
CA GLY A 189 16.88 -16.08 6.87
C GLY A 189 15.37 -16.34 6.96
N LYS A 190 14.65 -15.57 7.80
CA LYS A 190 13.18 -15.59 7.87
C LYS A 190 12.53 -15.09 6.59
N ASP A 191 13.14 -14.13 5.88
CA ASP A 191 12.60 -13.59 4.64
C ASP A 191 12.66 -14.63 3.52
N ILE A 192 13.75 -15.40 3.45
CA ILE A 192 13.90 -16.48 2.46
C ILE A 192 12.86 -17.58 2.69
N ALA A 193 12.70 -18.02 3.94
CA ALA A 193 11.68 -19.02 4.28
C ALA A 193 10.29 -18.52 3.88
N ALA A 194 9.95 -17.29 4.21
CA ALA A 194 8.64 -16.73 3.92
C ALA A 194 8.39 -16.53 2.41
N MET A 195 9.43 -16.21 1.63
CA MET A 195 9.38 -16.22 0.16
C MET A 195 9.07 -17.61 -0.39
N LEU A 196 9.76 -18.64 0.10
CA LEU A 196 9.55 -20.03 -0.33
C LEU A 196 8.14 -20.51 0.01
N PHE A 197 7.64 -20.20 1.20
CA PHE A 197 6.25 -20.49 1.57
C PHE A 197 5.24 -19.75 0.68
N SER A 198 5.51 -18.49 0.33
CA SER A 198 4.67 -17.72 -0.59
C SER A 198 4.64 -18.37 -1.98
N ALA A 199 5.80 -18.73 -2.54
CA ALA A 199 5.90 -19.38 -3.84
C ALA A 199 5.28 -20.79 -3.84
N GLY A 200 5.47 -21.54 -2.75
CA GLY A 200 4.85 -22.85 -2.54
C GLY A 200 3.32 -22.75 -2.48
N PHE A 201 2.78 -21.84 -1.68
CA PHE A 201 1.33 -21.62 -1.60
C PHE A 201 0.76 -21.11 -2.91
N PHE A 202 1.46 -20.24 -3.64
CA PHE A 202 1.06 -19.83 -4.98
C PHE A 202 0.99 -21.01 -5.95
N SER A 203 2.01 -21.87 -5.97
CA SER A 203 2.06 -23.05 -6.84
C SER A 203 0.94 -24.04 -6.50
N ILE A 204 0.73 -24.31 -5.20
CA ILE A 204 -0.36 -25.16 -4.71
C ILE A 204 -1.72 -24.54 -5.05
N SER A 205 -1.87 -23.22 -4.92
CA SER A 205 -3.10 -22.49 -5.24
C SER A 205 -3.45 -22.53 -6.73
N ILE A 206 -2.43 -22.55 -7.60
CA ILE A 206 -2.63 -22.77 -9.04
C ILE A 206 -3.01 -24.23 -9.29
N LEU A 207 -2.29 -25.20 -8.71
CA LEU A 207 -2.58 -26.62 -8.91
C LEU A 207 -3.96 -27.03 -8.39
N LEU A 208 -4.40 -26.46 -7.28
CA LEU A 208 -5.74 -26.66 -6.71
C LEU A 208 -6.82 -25.78 -7.36
N GLY A 209 -6.43 -24.67 -8.00
CA GLY A 209 -7.31 -23.70 -8.65
C GLY A 209 -7.45 -23.89 -10.16
N ILE A 210 -6.84 -24.92 -10.74
CA ILE A 210 -7.24 -25.45 -12.04
C ILE A 210 -8.52 -26.26 -11.79
N PHE A 211 -9.66 -25.58 -11.88
CA PHE A 211 -11.08 -26.00 -12.00
C PHE A 211 -12.00 -25.14 -11.12
#